data_AF-A0A7Y7BG95-F1
#
_entry.id   AF-A0A7Y7BG95-F1
#
_cell.length_a   1.000
_cell.length_b   1.000
_cell.length_c   1.000
_cell.angle_alpha   90.00
_cell.angle_beta   90.00
_cell.angle_gamma   90.00
#
_symmetry.space_group_name_H-M   'P 1'
#
loop_
_entity.id
_entity.type
_entity.pdbx_description
1 polymer ?
#
loop_
_entity_poly.entity_id
_entity_poly.type
_entity_poly.pdbx_seq_one_letter_code
_entity_poly.pdbx_strand_id
1 'polypeptide(L)'
;MKTLKTLIAALVVTTGLVFTSCDDNGDEMSGTGTVSVEATDAAVDAENISGVYLAIDEVQVIANGTMKNSITFDEPETFNLMAYQNGQTKFLGEAEVDAGAYDEVRLILNSMSQAWVEFTDNTTQEIDVPSGSTSGYKIFGDFEVLANGMSEVVLDVDLRKALVQQGNGDYNLRPTARLISKTTSGTIQGAIDMSDYQDADKVVVYAYLEGTFNESEMSEPAEGSSRFEGSINSAVAAATGNFTLAFMPEGDYELIVAEYNEETLSNETKFETASTVEVEIDGESMTTFSVEASTTLSLLIDIF
;
A
#
# COMPACT_ATOMS: atom_id res chain seq x y z
N MET A 1 85.99 -18.04 -50.31
CA MET A 1 85.26 -17.23 -51.32
C MET A 1 83.84 -17.75 -51.38
N LYS A 2 82.84 -16.86 -51.14
CA LYS A 2 81.47 -16.82 -51.70
C LYS A 2 80.70 -18.15 -51.75
N THR A 3 79.54 -18.36 -51.10
CA THR A 3 78.20 -17.73 -51.24
C THR A 3 77.20 -18.75 -50.66
N LEU A 4 75.96 -18.52 -50.19
CA LEU A 4 75.07 -17.37 -50.01
C LEU A 4 73.76 -17.95 -49.40
N LYS A 5 73.35 -17.37 -48.27
CA LYS A 5 71.98 -17.02 -47.83
C LYS A 5 70.81 -18.04 -47.80
N THR A 6 70.07 -17.86 -46.69
CA THR A 6 68.61 -17.91 -46.47
C THR A 6 67.92 -19.26 -46.22
N LEU A 7 67.83 -19.58 -44.91
CA LEU A 7 66.73 -20.32 -44.28
C LEU A 7 65.42 -19.52 -44.39
N ILE A 8 64.35 -20.16 -44.87
CA ILE A 8 62.97 -19.92 -44.40
C ILE A 8 62.29 -21.30 -44.34
N ALA A 9 62.26 -21.88 -43.14
CA ALA A 9 61.41 -23.01 -42.83
C ALA A 9 60.06 -22.43 -42.35
N ALA A 10 59.01 -22.63 -43.13
CA ALA A 10 57.66 -22.25 -42.75
C ALA A 10 57.14 -23.23 -41.68
N LEU A 11 57.31 -22.88 -40.42
CA LEU A 11 56.61 -23.45 -39.28
C LEU A 11 55.30 -22.68 -39.11
N VAL A 12 54.20 -23.17 -39.70
CA VAL A 12 52.86 -22.69 -39.35
C VAL A 12 52.32 -23.61 -38.28
N VAL A 13 52.32 -23.06 -37.07
CA VAL A 13 51.77 -23.60 -35.83
C VAL A 13 50.27 -23.83 -36.01
N THR A 14 49.84 -25.08 -35.94
CA THR A 14 48.43 -25.45 -35.71
C THR A 14 48.04 -24.99 -34.31
N THR A 15 47.45 -23.80 -34.23
CA THR A 15 46.77 -23.30 -33.03
C THR A 15 45.55 -24.19 -32.78
N GLY A 16 45.61 -25.00 -31.72
CA GLY A 16 44.44 -25.67 -31.17
C GLY A 16 43.47 -24.63 -30.65
N LEU A 17 42.29 -24.56 -31.26
CA LEU A 17 41.14 -23.87 -30.69
C LEU A 17 40.69 -24.66 -29.46
N VAL A 18 41.15 -24.21 -28.30
CA VAL A 18 40.56 -24.58 -27.02
C VAL A 18 39.29 -23.74 -26.92
N PHE A 19 38.12 -24.37 -27.15
CA PHE A 19 36.85 -23.76 -26.80
C PHE A 19 36.76 -23.72 -25.28
N THR A 20 37.24 -22.63 -24.67
CA THR A 20 36.81 -22.24 -23.35
C THR A 20 35.37 -21.78 -23.50
N SER A 21 34.43 -22.62 -23.06
CA SER A 21 33.07 -22.19 -22.77
C SER A 21 33.20 -21.04 -21.78
N CYS A 22 33.10 -19.82 -22.28
CA CYS A 22 32.85 -18.67 -21.45
C CYS A 22 31.43 -18.87 -20.95
N ASP A 23 31.33 -19.20 -19.68
CA ASP A 23 30.10 -19.14 -18.90
C ASP A 23 29.47 -17.77 -19.21
N ASP A 24 28.25 -17.80 -19.74
CA ASP A 24 27.53 -16.58 -20.06
C ASP A 24 27.12 -16.00 -18.70
N ASN A 25 27.88 -15.00 -18.25
CA ASN A 25 27.68 -14.27 -17.02
C ASN A 25 26.26 -13.69 -17.00
N GLY A 26 25.34 -14.41 -16.37
CA GLY A 26 23.97 -13.99 -16.06
C GLY A 26 23.76 -13.68 -14.58
N ASP A 27 24.81 -13.45 -13.81
CA ASP A 27 24.75 -13.11 -12.39
C ASP A 27 24.83 -11.58 -12.19
N GLU A 28 23.78 -10.85 -12.57
CA GLU A 28 23.56 -9.49 -12.05
C GLU A 28 22.62 -9.47 -10.83
N MET A 29 22.16 -10.64 -10.37
CA MET A 29 21.32 -10.81 -9.17
C MET A 29 21.87 -11.84 -8.15
N SER A 30 23.16 -12.21 -8.22
CA SER A 30 23.72 -13.08 -7.17
C SER A 30 24.04 -12.26 -5.91
N GLY A 31 23.32 -12.51 -4.81
CA GLY A 31 23.56 -11.86 -3.52
C GLY A 31 22.29 -11.74 -2.69
N THR A 32 22.43 -11.26 -1.46
CA THR A 32 21.29 -10.94 -0.59
C THR A 32 21.07 -9.43 -0.54
N GLY A 33 19.84 -9.02 -0.23
CA GLY A 33 19.45 -7.65 0.11
C GLY A 33 18.51 -7.66 1.32
N THR A 34 18.03 -6.50 1.72
CA THR A 34 17.18 -6.34 2.90
C THR A 34 15.80 -5.84 2.52
N VAL A 35 14.77 -6.46 3.05
CA VAL A 35 13.39 -5.94 3.01
C VAL A 35 13.08 -5.31 4.35
N SER A 36 12.70 -4.04 4.35
CA SER A 36 12.15 -3.33 5.51
C SER A 36 10.63 -3.29 5.36
N VAL A 37 9.91 -3.86 6.33
CA VAL A 37 8.45 -3.94 6.30
C VAL A 37 7.85 -2.96 7.29
N GLU A 38 6.91 -2.16 6.80
CA GLU A 38 6.15 -1.21 7.58
C GLU A 38 4.65 -1.39 7.37
N ALA A 39 3.80 -0.96 8.30
CA ALA A 39 2.35 -0.97 8.16
C ALA A 39 1.74 0.41 8.36
N THR A 40 0.64 0.69 7.66
CA THR A 40 -0.13 1.94 7.74
C THR A 40 -1.61 1.66 7.45
N ASP A 41 -2.44 2.69 7.60
CA ASP A 41 -3.84 2.73 7.24
C ASP A 41 -4.11 3.93 6.31
N ALA A 42 -4.94 3.70 5.30
CA ALA A 42 -5.36 4.71 4.34
C ALA A 42 -6.28 5.75 5.00
N ALA A 43 -7.29 5.31 5.77
CA ALA A 43 -8.06 6.12 6.71
C ALA A 43 -9.20 5.29 7.34
N VAL A 44 -9.61 5.68 8.55
CA VAL A 44 -10.87 5.23 9.18
C VAL A 44 -11.82 6.39 9.37
N ASP A 45 -13.09 6.15 9.06
CA ASP A 45 -14.20 7.09 9.19
C ASP A 45 -15.32 6.61 10.14
N ALA A 46 -15.15 5.47 10.81
CA ALA A 46 -16.09 4.96 11.80
C ALA A 46 -16.01 5.73 13.13
N GLU A 47 -17.03 6.53 13.45
CA GLU A 47 -17.02 7.43 14.62
C GLU A 47 -17.20 6.73 15.96
N ASN A 48 -17.90 5.60 15.97
CA ASN A 48 -18.04 4.79 17.17
C ASN A 48 -16.75 4.02 17.51
N ILE A 49 -15.74 4.01 16.64
CA ILE A 49 -14.51 3.24 16.77
C ILE A 49 -13.33 4.17 17.09
N SER A 50 -12.67 3.92 18.23
CA SER A 50 -11.45 4.63 18.64
C SER A 50 -10.15 3.93 18.24
N GLY A 51 -10.22 2.64 17.93
CA GLY A 51 -9.05 1.86 17.51
C GLY A 51 -9.39 0.55 16.84
N VAL A 52 -8.55 0.14 15.89
CA VAL A 52 -8.58 -1.21 15.30
C VAL A 52 -7.21 -1.81 15.50
N TYR A 53 -7.15 -2.87 16.28
CA TYR A 53 -5.91 -3.49 16.69
C TYR A 53 -5.68 -4.79 15.94
N LEU A 54 -4.43 -5.01 15.53
CA LEU A 54 -3.96 -6.26 14.97
C LEU A 54 -2.81 -6.78 15.83
N ALA A 55 -2.82 -8.06 16.16
CA ALA A 55 -1.73 -8.73 16.87
C ALA A 55 -1.12 -9.82 15.99
N ILE A 56 0.20 -9.73 15.79
CA ILE A 56 0.95 -10.59 14.87
C ILE A 56 2.10 -11.29 15.58
N ASP A 57 2.33 -12.55 15.21
CA ASP A 57 3.45 -13.36 15.72
C ASP A 57 4.64 -13.34 14.74
N GLU A 58 4.36 -13.15 13.43
CA GLU A 58 5.37 -13.24 12.38
C GLU A 58 4.98 -12.42 11.13
N VAL A 59 5.97 -11.84 10.45
CA VAL A 59 5.84 -11.27 9.10
C VAL A 59 6.65 -12.13 8.12
N GLN A 60 6.00 -12.72 7.13
CA GLN A 60 6.64 -13.58 6.13
C GLN A 60 6.82 -12.83 4.81
N VAL A 61 8.01 -12.93 4.23
CA VAL A 61 8.34 -12.44 2.89
C VAL A 61 8.28 -13.62 1.92
N ILE A 62 7.43 -13.51 0.90
CA ILE A 62 7.06 -14.62 0.02
C ILE A 62 7.33 -14.23 -1.44
N ALA A 63 7.83 -15.20 -2.20
CA ALA A 63 7.94 -15.10 -3.65
C ALA A 63 7.42 -16.39 -4.29
N ASN A 64 6.50 -16.26 -5.26
CA ASN A 64 5.90 -17.37 -5.98
C ASN A 64 5.27 -18.41 -5.02
N GLY A 65 4.59 -17.92 -3.98
CA GLY A 65 3.93 -18.75 -2.96
C GLY A 65 4.87 -19.51 -2.01
N THR A 66 6.18 -19.27 -2.08
CA THR A 66 7.17 -19.87 -1.18
C THR A 66 7.73 -18.82 -0.22
N MET A 67 7.64 -19.07 1.08
CA MET A 67 8.29 -18.23 2.09
C MET A 67 9.81 -18.27 1.90
N LYS A 68 10.42 -17.08 1.83
CA LYS A 68 11.85 -16.89 1.63
C LYS A 68 12.56 -16.55 2.93
N ASN A 69 11.97 -15.66 3.71
CA ASN A 69 12.39 -15.37 5.07
C ASN A 69 11.22 -14.80 5.88
N SER A 70 11.42 -14.62 7.18
CA SER A 70 10.42 -14.00 8.05
C SER A 70 11.04 -13.22 9.20
N ILE A 71 10.22 -12.33 9.76
CA ILE A 71 10.48 -11.55 10.97
C ILE A 71 9.60 -12.14 12.06
N THR A 72 10.19 -12.74 13.09
CA THR A 72 9.44 -13.35 14.21
C THR A 72 9.56 -12.47 15.45
N PHE A 73 8.45 -12.30 16.16
CA PHE A 73 8.42 -11.57 17.43
C PHE A 73 8.47 -12.55 18.61
N ASP A 74 9.26 -12.22 19.65
CA ASP A 74 9.35 -13.05 20.86
C ASP A 74 8.02 -13.08 21.64
N GLU A 75 7.29 -11.96 21.57
CA GLU A 75 5.93 -11.79 22.08
C GLU A 75 5.08 -11.17 20.97
N PRO A 76 3.76 -11.40 20.91
CA PRO A 76 2.92 -10.89 19.82
C PRO A 76 3.02 -9.36 19.70
N GLU A 77 3.39 -8.88 18.51
CA GLU A 77 3.44 -7.45 18.23
C GLU A 77 2.01 -6.96 17.98
N THR A 78 1.51 -6.10 18.87
CA THR A 78 0.18 -5.50 18.79
C THR A 78 0.27 -4.04 18.41
N PHE A 79 -0.49 -3.62 17.40
CA PHE A 79 -0.54 -2.22 16.99
C PHE A 79 -1.94 -1.78 16.59
N ASN A 80 -2.26 -0.51 16.88
CA ASN A 80 -3.47 0.14 16.40
C ASN A 80 -3.23 0.65 14.98
N LEU A 81 -3.94 0.09 14.01
CA LEU A 81 -3.85 0.49 12.60
C LEU A 81 -4.25 1.96 12.40
N MET A 82 -5.28 2.43 13.14
CA MET A 82 -5.75 3.82 13.06
C MET A 82 -4.72 4.86 13.55
N ALA A 83 -3.66 4.44 14.23
CA ALA A 83 -2.60 5.33 14.68
C ALA A 83 -1.63 5.74 13.56
N TYR A 84 -1.73 5.13 12.38
CA TYR A 84 -0.79 5.29 11.28
C TYR A 84 -1.53 5.71 10.02
N GLN A 85 -1.64 7.02 9.79
CA GLN A 85 -2.29 7.61 8.62
C GLN A 85 -1.44 8.77 8.09
N ASN A 86 -1.81 9.35 6.95
CA ASN A 86 -1.14 10.55 6.39
C ASN A 86 0.38 10.36 6.21
N GLY A 87 0.79 9.15 5.81
CA GLY A 87 2.21 8.79 5.61
C GLY A 87 2.96 8.36 6.86
N GLN A 88 2.31 8.33 8.03
CA GLN A 88 2.88 7.70 9.23
C GLN A 88 2.80 6.18 9.12
N THR A 89 3.82 5.50 9.63
CA THR A 89 3.93 4.04 9.52
C THR A 89 4.42 3.40 10.84
N LYS A 90 4.06 2.14 11.02
CA LYS A 90 4.59 1.24 12.04
C LYS A 90 5.68 0.39 11.43
N PHE A 91 6.91 0.50 11.91
CA PHE A 91 7.96 -0.45 11.55
C PHE A 91 7.68 -1.83 12.15
N LEU A 92 7.70 -2.86 11.30
CA LEU A 92 7.47 -4.26 11.69
C LEU A 92 8.75 -5.10 11.67
N GLY A 93 9.84 -4.61 11.08
CA GLY A 93 11.14 -5.26 11.10
C GLY A 93 11.81 -5.35 9.73
N GLU A 94 12.95 -6.02 9.72
CA GLU A 94 13.76 -6.24 8.52
C GLU A 94 14.07 -7.73 8.35
N ALA A 95 14.08 -8.19 7.10
CA ALA A 95 14.49 -9.53 6.72
C ALA A 95 15.53 -9.48 5.59
N GLU A 96 16.62 -10.25 5.73
CA GLU A 96 17.58 -10.46 4.64
C GLU A 96 17.05 -11.55 3.71
N VAL A 97 17.01 -11.29 2.41
CA VAL A 97 16.49 -12.23 1.40
C VAL A 97 17.39 -12.22 0.18
N ASP A 98 17.30 -13.27 -0.65
CA ASP A 98 18.02 -13.29 -1.94
C ASP A 98 17.54 -12.14 -2.84
N ALA A 99 18.44 -11.54 -3.61
CA ALA A 99 18.05 -10.54 -4.60
C ALA A 99 17.08 -11.15 -5.62
N GLY A 100 16.02 -10.42 -5.96
CA GLY A 100 14.97 -10.89 -6.85
C GLY A 100 13.62 -10.23 -6.62
N ALA A 101 12.61 -10.74 -7.33
CA ALA A 101 11.23 -10.28 -7.26
C ALA A 101 10.41 -11.07 -6.23
N TYR A 102 9.52 -10.35 -5.56
CA TYR A 102 8.63 -10.83 -4.50
C TYR A 102 7.21 -10.34 -4.79
N ASP A 103 6.20 -11.11 -4.37
CA ASP A 103 4.80 -10.91 -4.76
C ASP A 103 3.82 -10.91 -3.56
N GLU A 104 4.30 -11.25 -2.36
CA GLU A 104 3.47 -11.37 -1.18
C GLU A 104 4.25 -11.04 0.11
N VAL A 105 3.63 -10.26 0.98
CA VAL A 105 3.96 -10.21 2.41
C VAL A 105 2.77 -10.77 3.18
N ARG A 106 3.03 -11.62 4.16
CA ARG A 106 1.99 -12.27 4.96
C ARG A 106 2.19 -12.04 6.44
N LEU A 107 1.15 -11.53 7.09
CA LEU A 107 1.13 -11.40 8.55
C LEU A 107 0.52 -12.65 9.15
N ILE A 108 1.28 -13.35 10.00
CA ILE A 108 0.76 -14.45 10.81
C ILE A 108 0.17 -13.85 12.07
N LEU A 109 -1.16 -13.96 12.20
CA LEU A 109 -1.89 -13.38 13.31
C LEU A 109 -1.77 -14.26 14.55
N ASN A 110 -1.82 -13.63 15.72
CA ASN A 110 -1.77 -14.35 16.97
C ASN A 110 -2.97 -15.29 17.13
N SER A 111 -2.69 -16.53 17.54
CA SER A 111 -3.73 -17.57 17.63
C SER A 111 -4.77 -17.35 18.74
N MET A 112 -4.47 -16.54 19.75
CA MET A 112 -5.36 -16.28 20.89
C MET A 112 -6.18 -14.99 20.72
N SER A 113 -5.57 -13.93 20.21
CA SER A 113 -6.24 -12.66 19.92
C SER A 113 -5.71 -12.11 18.59
N GLN A 114 -6.49 -12.22 17.51
CA GLN A 114 -6.03 -11.84 16.18
C GLN A 114 -6.21 -10.33 15.94
N ALA A 115 -7.43 -9.85 16.16
CA ALA A 115 -7.82 -8.48 15.95
C ALA A 115 -9.03 -8.13 16.83
N TRP A 116 -9.14 -6.85 17.19
CA TRP A 116 -10.32 -6.32 17.88
C TRP A 116 -10.53 -4.85 17.55
N VAL A 117 -11.78 -4.43 17.70
CA VAL A 117 -12.19 -3.03 17.68
C VAL A 117 -12.24 -2.53 19.13
N GLU A 118 -11.77 -1.30 19.34
CA GLU A 118 -12.05 -0.50 20.53
C GLU A 118 -13.05 0.59 20.17
N PHE A 119 -14.12 0.71 20.95
CA PHE A 119 -15.16 1.71 20.75
C PHE A 119 -14.89 2.96 21.60
N THR A 120 -15.51 4.08 21.23
CA THR A 120 -15.37 5.36 21.95
C THR A 120 -15.82 5.32 23.42
N ASP A 121 -16.65 4.34 23.80
CA ASP A 121 -17.05 4.11 25.19
C ASP A 121 -16.03 3.26 26.00
N ASN A 122 -14.89 2.92 25.38
CA ASN A 122 -13.81 2.07 25.88
C ASN A 122 -14.17 0.57 26.00
N THR A 123 -15.29 0.14 25.40
CA THR A 123 -15.55 -1.29 25.23
C THR A 123 -14.75 -1.85 24.05
N THR A 124 -14.50 -3.16 24.07
CA THR A 124 -13.80 -3.85 22.98
C THR A 124 -14.61 -5.02 22.47
N GLN A 125 -14.43 -5.33 21.19
CA GLN A 125 -15.05 -6.46 20.53
C GLN A 125 -14.01 -7.16 19.65
N GLU A 126 -13.80 -8.45 19.88
CA GLU A 126 -12.99 -9.29 18.99
C GLU A 126 -13.65 -9.35 17.60
N ILE A 127 -12.84 -9.24 16.55
CA ILE A 127 -13.31 -9.29 15.17
C ILE A 127 -12.65 -10.45 14.43
N ASP A 128 -13.43 -11.10 13.59
CA ASP A 128 -12.91 -12.18 12.76
C ASP A 128 -12.06 -11.60 11.62
N VAL A 129 -10.87 -12.19 11.43
CA VAL A 129 -10.07 -12.01 10.22
C VAL A 129 -10.20 -13.27 9.38
N PRO A 130 -11.04 -13.29 8.33
CA PRO A 130 -11.28 -14.49 7.55
C PRO A 130 -9.97 -15.10 7.03
N SER A 131 -9.76 -16.39 7.32
CA SER A 131 -8.54 -17.15 7.01
C SER A 131 -7.25 -16.68 7.71
N GLY A 132 -7.29 -15.67 8.58
CA GLY A 132 -6.14 -15.15 9.32
C GLY A 132 -5.47 -16.21 10.19
N SER A 133 -6.26 -16.99 10.94
CA SER A 133 -5.77 -18.08 11.79
C SER A 133 -5.16 -19.27 11.05
N THR A 134 -5.53 -19.48 9.79
CA THR A 134 -5.16 -20.69 9.02
C THR A 134 -4.06 -20.40 8.01
N SER A 135 -4.12 -19.26 7.34
CA SER A 135 -3.21 -18.91 6.25
C SER A 135 -2.53 -17.54 6.39
N GLY A 136 -2.74 -16.85 7.52
CA GLY A 136 -2.29 -15.48 7.72
C GLY A 136 -3.12 -14.45 6.95
N TYR A 137 -2.90 -13.18 7.26
CA TYR A 137 -3.36 -12.03 6.47
C TYR A 137 -2.39 -11.86 5.30
N LYS A 138 -2.84 -12.24 4.10
CA LYS A 138 -2.02 -12.20 2.87
C LYS A 138 -2.18 -10.86 2.18
N ILE A 139 -1.06 -10.25 1.80
CA ILE A 139 -1.02 -8.95 1.15
C ILE A 139 -0.19 -9.11 -0.11
N PHE A 140 -0.84 -8.98 -1.26
CA PHE A 140 -0.22 -9.18 -2.56
C PHE A 140 0.25 -7.84 -3.12
N GLY A 141 1.38 -7.88 -3.82
CA GLY A 141 1.94 -6.77 -4.56
C GLY A 141 3.38 -7.07 -4.97
N ASP A 142 3.79 -6.48 -6.09
CA ASP A 142 5.11 -6.73 -6.65
C ASP A 142 6.14 -5.78 -6.04
N PHE A 143 7.28 -6.32 -5.62
CA PHE A 143 8.46 -5.53 -5.25
C PHE A 143 9.76 -6.28 -5.58
N GLU A 144 10.83 -5.53 -5.79
CA GLU A 144 12.14 -6.06 -6.12
C GLU A 144 13.14 -5.76 -5.01
N VAL A 145 14.02 -6.72 -4.72
CA VAL A 145 15.16 -6.59 -3.81
C VAL A 145 16.44 -6.69 -4.61
N LEU A 146 17.24 -5.62 -4.59
CA LEU A 146 18.55 -5.59 -5.23
C LEU A 146 19.63 -6.16 -4.30
N ALA A 147 20.68 -6.76 -4.88
CA ALA A 147 21.80 -7.25 -4.11
C ALA A 147 22.52 -6.10 -3.36
N ASN A 148 22.72 -6.26 -2.06
CA ASN A 148 23.20 -5.22 -1.13
C ASN A 148 22.32 -3.95 -1.08
N GLY A 149 21.09 -4.03 -1.59
CA GLY A 149 20.09 -2.98 -1.52
C GLY A 149 19.14 -3.16 -0.34
N MET A 150 18.39 -2.10 -0.04
CA MET A 150 17.27 -2.13 0.89
C MET A 150 16.00 -1.76 0.13
N SER A 151 14.98 -2.59 0.25
CA SER A 151 13.65 -2.35 -0.29
C SER A 151 12.69 -2.07 0.85
N GLU A 152 12.19 -0.85 0.93
CA GLU A 152 11.19 -0.43 1.92
C GLU A 152 9.80 -0.66 1.34
N VAL A 153 9.03 -1.53 1.99
CA VAL A 153 7.66 -1.86 1.60
C VAL A 153 6.69 -1.51 2.72
N VAL A 154 5.54 -0.98 2.32
CA VAL A 154 4.46 -0.54 3.21
C VAL A 154 3.24 -1.42 2.95
N LEU A 155 2.74 -2.01 4.02
CA LEU A 155 1.46 -2.71 4.10
C LEU A 155 0.40 -1.68 4.44
N ASP A 156 -0.36 -1.26 3.42
CA ASP A 156 -1.43 -0.29 3.58
C ASP A 156 -2.77 -1.00 3.71
N VAL A 157 -3.23 -1.14 4.94
CA VAL A 157 -4.54 -1.72 5.26
C VAL A 157 -5.57 -0.61 5.17
N ASP A 158 -6.34 -0.56 4.09
CA ASP A 158 -7.45 0.40 3.96
C ASP A 158 -8.60 -0.04 4.88
N LEU A 159 -8.61 0.45 6.12
CA LEU A 159 -9.60 0.03 7.11
C LEU A 159 -11.02 0.42 6.72
N ARG A 160 -11.23 1.49 5.96
CA ARG A 160 -12.56 1.83 5.43
C ARG A 160 -13.14 0.73 4.55
N LYS A 161 -12.29 -0.01 3.83
CA LYS A 161 -12.70 -1.18 3.01
C LYS A 161 -12.61 -2.49 3.78
N ALA A 162 -11.60 -2.60 4.64
CA ALA A 162 -11.31 -3.85 5.33
C ALA A 162 -12.28 -4.08 6.48
N LEU A 163 -12.62 -3.06 7.26
CA LEU A 163 -13.50 -3.16 8.42
C LEU A 163 -14.96 -3.01 8.01
N VAL A 164 -15.70 -4.12 8.00
CA VAL A 164 -17.11 -4.12 7.56
C VAL A 164 -18.01 -4.66 8.65
N GLN A 165 -19.11 -3.97 8.90
CA GLN A 165 -20.16 -4.41 9.81
C GLN A 165 -21.05 -5.45 9.13
N GLN A 166 -21.32 -6.54 9.83
CA GLN A 166 -22.26 -7.59 9.44
C GLN A 166 -23.69 -7.23 9.86
N GLY A 167 -24.70 -7.85 9.23
CA GLY A 167 -26.11 -7.62 9.58
C GLY A 167 -26.52 -7.98 11.02
N ASN A 168 -25.66 -8.68 11.78
CA ASN A 168 -25.87 -8.96 13.21
C ASN A 168 -25.26 -7.89 14.14
N GLY A 169 -24.58 -6.88 13.59
CA GLY A 169 -23.89 -5.81 14.31
C GLY A 169 -22.40 -6.06 14.57
N ASP A 170 -21.88 -7.28 14.30
CA ASP A 170 -20.47 -7.59 14.50
C ASP A 170 -19.60 -7.03 13.37
N TYR A 171 -18.32 -6.77 13.63
CA TYR A 171 -17.37 -6.32 12.61
C TYR A 171 -16.47 -7.48 12.13
N ASN A 172 -16.14 -7.46 10.85
CA ASN A 172 -15.10 -8.30 10.24
C ASN A 172 -13.98 -7.43 9.70
N LEU A 173 -12.75 -7.96 9.74
CA LEU A 173 -11.62 -7.38 9.04
C LEU A 173 -11.28 -8.23 7.81
N ARG A 174 -11.72 -7.80 6.64
CA ARG A 174 -11.36 -8.41 5.35
C ARG A 174 -9.84 -8.29 5.14
N PRO A 175 -9.19 -9.29 4.50
CA PRO A 175 -7.79 -9.20 4.13
C PRO A 175 -7.57 -8.29 2.91
N THR A 176 -7.97 -7.02 3.03
CA THR A 176 -7.86 -6.00 1.98
C THR A 176 -6.75 -5.04 2.36
N ALA A 177 -5.58 -5.23 1.77
CA ALA A 177 -4.44 -4.35 1.95
C ALA A 177 -3.61 -4.28 0.67
N ARG A 178 -2.85 -3.21 0.52
CA ARG A 178 -1.94 -2.99 -0.61
C ARG A 178 -0.51 -3.17 -0.11
N LEU A 179 0.33 -3.81 -0.92
CA LEU A 179 1.77 -3.87 -0.69
C LEU A 179 2.44 -2.88 -1.64
N ILE A 180 3.02 -1.82 -1.07
CA ILE A 180 3.52 -0.67 -1.83
C ILE A 180 5.01 -0.49 -1.56
N SER A 181 5.83 -0.36 -2.60
CA SER A 181 7.22 0.05 -2.43
C SER A 181 7.29 1.58 -2.27
N LYS A 182 7.96 2.07 -1.22
CA LYS A 182 8.06 3.52 -0.97
C LYS A 182 8.70 4.26 -2.14
N THR A 183 9.73 3.66 -2.75
CA THR A 183 10.50 4.29 -3.82
C THR A 183 9.71 4.44 -5.11
N THR A 184 8.69 3.61 -5.33
CA THR A 184 7.80 3.65 -6.50
C THR A 184 6.44 4.29 -6.19
N SER A 185 6.33 4.99 -5.07
CA SER A 185 5.07 5.63 -4.65
C SER A 185 5.25 7.13 -4.52
N GLY A 186 4.20 7.88 -4.87
CA GLY A 186 4.10 9.31 -4.65
C GLY A 186 3.22 9.65 -3.44
N THR A 187 3.07 10.94 -3.18
CA THR A 187 2.16 11.49 -2.16
C THR A 187 1.37 12.64 -2.76
N ILE A 188 0.07 12.69 -2.49
CA ILE A 188 -0.77 13.87 -2.77
C ILE A 188 -0.99 14.59 -1.45
N GLN A 189 -0.67 15.88 -1.41
CA GLN A 189 -1.06 16.79 -0.33
C GLN A 189 -2.05 17.80 -0.91
N GLY A 190 -3.30 17.73 -0.46
CA GLY A 190 -4.35 18.59 -0.96
C GLY A 190 -4.95 19.48 0.13
N ALA A 191 -5.58 20.57 -0.30
CA ALA A 191 -6.46 21.35 0.55
C ALA A 191 -7.79 21.60 -0.17
N ILE A 192 -8.89 21.43 0.55
CA ILE A 192 -10.26 21.68 0.11
C ILE A 192 -10.72 23.02 0.70
N ASP A 193 -11.39 23.86 -0.08
CA ASP A 193 -12.14 24.98 0.52
C ASP A 193 -13.37 24.45 1.26
N MET A 194 -13.29 24.41 2.59
CA MET A 194 -14.37 23.92 3.44
C MET A 194 -15.62 24.80 3.43
N SER A 195 -15.61 25.98 2.77
CA SER A 195 -16.79 26.84 2.67
C SER A 195 -17.91 26.23 1.82
N ASP A 196 -17.58 25.35 0.89
CA ASP A 196 -18.55 24.59 0.10
C ASP A 196 -19.12 23.37 0.84
N TYR A 197 -18.49 22.97 1.95
CA TYR A 197 -18.80 21.77 2.72
C TYR A 197 -19.25 22.10 4.16
N GLN A 198 -19.81 23.29 4.39
CA GLN A 198 -20.15 23.78 5.74
C GLN A 198 -21.25 22.98 6.44
N ASP A 199 -22.10 22.29 5.67
CA ASP A 199 -23.17 21.46 6.18
C ASP A 199 -22.74 20.00 6.37
N ALA A 200 -21.51 19.65 5.97
CA ALA A 200 -20.95 18.31 6.15
C ALA A 200 -20.25 18.20 7.51
N ASP A 201 -20.61 17.19 8.30
CA ASP A 201 -19.87 16.88 9.53
C ASP A 201 -18.49 16.26 9.20
N LYS A 202 -18.38 15.60 8.05
CA LYS A 202 -17.15 14.96 7.58
C LYS A 202 -17.03 14.99 6.07
N VAL A 203 -15.81 15.25 5.61
CA VAL A 203 -15.44 15.24 4.18
C VAL A 203 -14.34 14.20 3.97
N VAL A 204 -14.54 13.31 3.00
CA VAL A 204 -13.58 12.26 2.65
C VAL A 204 -13.21 12.40 1.18
N VAL A 205 -11.90 12.40 0.91
CA VAL A 205 -11.35 12.41 -0.44
C VAL A 205 -10.98 10.99 -0.84
N TYR A 206 -11.45 10.55 -2.00
CA TYR A 206 -11.10 9.28 -2.61
C TYR A 206 -10.32 9.53 -3.90
N ALA A 207 -9.19 8.87 -4.07
CA ALA A 207 -8.44 8.88 -5.32
C ALA A 207 -8.77 7.64 -6.14
N TYR A 208 -9.14 7.83 -7.40
CA TYR A 208 -9.40 6.77 -8.38
C TYR A 208 -8.40 6.88 -9.52
N LEU A 209 -8.01 5.75 -10.11
CA LEU A 209 -7.34 5.80 -11.41
C LEU A 209 -8.30 6.43 -12.43
N GLU A 210 -7.77 7.21 -13.35
CA GLU A 210 -8.56 7.92 -14.37
C GLU A 210 -9.62 7.02 -15.02
N GLY A 211 -10.89 7.42 -14.90
CA GLY A 211 -12.02 6.77 -15.57
C GLY A 211 -12.44 5.45 -14.92
N THR A 212 -11.94 5.14 -13.72
CA THR A 212 -12.34 3.94 -12.97
C THR A 212 -13.47 4.20 -11.99
N PHE A 213 -13.72 5.46 -11.63
CA PHE A 213 -14.85 5.80 -10.77
C PHE A 213 -16.18 5.44 -11.43
N ASN A 214 -17.07 4.83 -10.65
CA ASN A 214 -18.41 4.47 -11.10
C ASN A 214 -19.46 5.10 -10.18
N GLU A 215 -20.34 5.95 -10.74
CA GLU A 215 -21.41 6.64 -9.99
C GLU A 215 -22.33 5.67 -9.22
N SER A 216 -22.44 4.40 -9.65
CA SER A 216 -23.21 3.40 -8.90
C SER A 216 -22.63 3.10 -7.50
N GLU A 217 -21.35 3.40 -7.27
CA GLU A 217 -20.71 3.32 -5.94
C GLU A 217 -21.26 4.37 -4.97
N MET A 218 -21.98 5.40 -5.43
CA MET A 218 -22.68 6.34 -4.56
C MET A 218 -24.00 5.79 -4.01
N SER A 219 -24.43 4.60 -4.44
CA SER A 219 -25.60 3.93 -3.86
C SER A 219 -25.25 3.20 -2.57
N GLU A 220 -26.27 2.77 -1.83
CA GLU A 220 -26.07 1.92 -0.65
C GLU A 220 -25.26 0.66 -1.03
N PRO A 221 -24.10 0.39 -0.39
CA PRO A 221 -23.31 -0.77 -0.70
C PRO A 221 -24.06 -2.06 -0.35
N ALA A 222 -23.69 -3.15 -1.03
CA ALA A 222 -24.19 -4.47 -0.65
C ALA A 222 -23.66 -4.83 0.75
N GLU A 223 -24.42 -5.65 1.50
CA GLU A 223 -23.98 -6.16 2.79
C GLU A 223 -22.58 -6.80 2.68
N GLY A 224 -21.67 -6.43 3.59
CA GLY A 224 -20.30 -6.92 3.58
C GLY A 224 -19.35 -6.19 2.62
N SER A 225 -19.79 -5.10 1.97
CA SER A 225 -18.97 -4.22 1.15
C SER A 225 -18.99 -2.79 1.69
N SER A 226 -17.95 -2.02 1.39
CA SER A 226 -17.89 -0.60 1.68
C SER A 226 -18.34 0.24 0.48
N ARG A 227 -18.64 1.51 0.73
CA ARG A 227 -18.84 2.49 -0.34
C ARG A 227 -17.47 2.85 -0.94
N PHE A 228 -17.43 3.19 -2.23
CA PHE A 228 -16.19 3.60 -2.92
C PHE A 228 -15.07 2.55 -2.92
N GLU A 229 -15.42 1.27 -3.03
CA GLU A 229 -14.47 0.14 -3.06
C GLU A 229 -13.44 0.26 -4.19
N GLY A 230 -13.81 0.87 -5.31
CA GLY A 230 -12.94 1.04 -6.48
C GLY A 230 -11.79 2.04 -6.28
N SER A 231 -11.83 2.86 -5.23
CA SER A 231 -10.78 3.85 -4.95
C SER A 231 -9.41 3.18 -4.77
N ILE A 232 -8.34 3.86 -5.11
CA ILE A 232 -6.98 3.40 -4.82
C ILE A 232 -6.59 3.73 -3.38
N ASN A 233 -6.92 4.95 -2.94
CA ASN A 233 -6.61 5.46 -1.62
C ASN A 233 -7.68 6.47 -1.20
N SER A 234 -7.74 6.80 0.08
CA SER A 234 -8.69 7.78 0.59
C SER A 234 -8.21 8.42 1.88
N ALA A 235 -8.63 9.64 2.15
CA ALA A 235 -8.24 10.40 3.34
C ALA A 235 -9.41 11.22 3.87
N VAL A 236 -9.54 11.31 5.19
CA VAL A 236 -10.48 12.24 5.82
C VAL A 236 -9.84 13.62 5.82
N ALA A 237 -10.54 14.63 5.27
CA ALA A 237 -10.06 16.00 5.31
C ALA A 237 -10.12 16.53 6.74
N ALA A 238 -9.04 17.19 7.19
CA ALA A 238 -9.04 17.89 8.45
C ALA A 238 -10.05 19.04 8.43
N ALA A 239 -10.45 19.56 9.60
CA ALA A 239 -11.32 20.75 9.70
C ALA A 239 -10.77 22.01 8.99
N THR A 240 -9.49 22.00 8.60
CA THR A 240 -8.84 23.06 7.81
C THR A 240 -8.85 22.80 6.30
N GLY A 241 -9.48 21.71 5.85
CA GLY A 241 -9.52 21.26 4.46
C GLY A 241 -8.30 20.43 4.02
N ASN A 242 -7.23 20.38 4.81
CA ASN A 242 -6.01 19.66 4.45
C ASN A 242 -6.20 18.14 4.53
N PHE A 243 -5.65 17.41 3.55
CA PHE A 243 -5.61 15.95 3.54
C PHE A 243 -4.30 15.45 2.91
N THR A 244 -3.91 14.21 3.24
CA THR A 244 -2.74 13.54 2.66
C THR A 244 -3.13 12.16 2.15
N LEU A 245 -2.92 11.90 0.86
CA LEU A 245 -2.95 10.55 0.30
C LEU A 245 -1.51 10.10 0.09
N ALA A 246 -0.97 9.35 1.04
CA ALA A 246 0.41 8.83 0.99
C ALA A 246 0.47 7.49 0.25
N PHE A 247 1.66 7.07 -0.16
CA PHE A 247 1.90 5.78 -0.80
C PHE A 247 1.02 5.55 -2.05
N MET A 248 0.82 6.61 -2.84
CA MET A 248 0.06 6.53 -4.09
C MET A 248 0.90 5.83 -5.15
N PRO A 249 0.44 4.71 -5.76
CA PRO A 249 1.11 4.14 -6.92
C PRO A 249 1.20 5.15 -8.06
N GLU A 250 2.18 4.99 -8.94
CA GLU A 250 2.26 5.79 -10.16
C GLU A 250 1.01 5.61 -11.02
N GLY A 251 0.52 6.71 -11.60
CA GLY A 251 -0.64 6.67 -12.48
C GLY A 251 -1.34 8.01 -12.60
N ASP A 252 -2.34 8.03 -13.47
CA ASP A 252 -3.24 9.15 -13.67
C ASP A 252 -4.46 8.98 -12.78
N TYR A 253 -4.82 10.03 -12.04
CA TYR A 253 -5.85 9.99 -11.01
C TYR A 253 -6.92 11.05 -11.21
N GLU A 254 -8.13 10.72 -10.79
CA GLU A 254 -9.22 11.66 -10.50
C GLU A 254 -9.57 11.60 -9.01
N LEU A 255 -10.05 12.72 -8.46
CA LEU A 255 -10.49 12.79 -7.06
C LEU A 255 -12.01 12.88 -6.97
N ILE A 256 -12.56 12.10 -6.04
CA ILE A 256 -13.96 12.13 -5.65
C ILE A 256 -14.02 12.65 -4.22
N VAL A 257 -14.76 13.73 -3.99
CA VAL A 257 -15.01 14.26 -2.64
C VAL A 257 -16.40 13.85 -2.22
N ALA A 258 -16.49 13.24 -1.04
CA ALA A 258 -17.74 12.75 -0.47
C ALA A 258 -18.03 13.43 0.88
N GLU A 259 -19.29 13.76 1.07
CA GLU A 259 -19.84 14.39 2.27
C GLU A 259 -20.60 13.36 3.11
N TYR A 260 -20.37 13.44 4.41
CA TYR A 260 -21.04 12.63 5.41
C TYR A 260 -21.55 13.49 6.56
N ASN A 261 -22.72 13.14 7.08
CA ASN A 261 -23.32 13.76 8.25
C ASN A 261 -23.50 12.75 9.38
N GLU A 262 -23.40 13.21 10.61
CA GLU A 262 -23.64 12.38 11.79
C GLU A 262 -25.14 12.13 11.97
N GLU A 263 -25.55 10.86 11.98
CA GLU A 263 -26.86 10.49 12.50
C GLU A 263 -26.85 10.60 14.02
N THR A 264 -27.27 11.76 14.53
CA THR A 264 -27.34 12.12 15.98
C THR A 264 -28.00 11.10 16.93
N LEU A 265 -28.69 10.07 16.42
CA LEU A 265 -29.32 9.02 17.22
C LEU A 265 -28.55 7.70 17.22
N SER A 266 -27.72 7.42 16.21
CA SER A 266 -26.92 6.20 16.09
C SER A 266 -25.42 6.42 16.20
N ASN A 267 -24.93 7.68 16.16
CA ASN A 267 -23.51 8.02 16.02
C ASN A 267 -22.87 7.31 14.81
N GLU A 268 -23.66 7.10 13.76
CA GLU A 268 -23.20 6.57 12.49
C GLU A 268 -23.03 7.73 11.50
N THR A 269 -21.97 7.67 10.70
CA THR A 269 -21.80 8.57 9.58
C THR A 269 -22.69 8.16 8.42
N LYS A 270 -23.58 9.05 8.01
CA LYS A 270 -24.44 8.89 6.85
C LYS A 270 -23.83 9.55 5.64
N PHE A 271 -23.69 8.80 4.57
CA PHE A 271 -23.34 9.36 3.26
C PHE A 271 -24.46 10.29 2.75
N GLU A 272 -24.08 11.49 2.31
CA GLU A 272 -25.01 12.46 1.73
C GLU A 272 -24.85 12.55 0.22
N THR A 273 -23.65 12.90 -0.25
CA THR A 273 -23.35 13.09 -1.66
C THR A 273 -21.86 12.90 -1.93
N ALA A 274 -21.52 12.69 -3.20
CA ALA A 274 -20.15 12.78 -3.67
C ALA A 274 -20.11 13.38 -5.07
N SER A 275 -18.97 13.97 -5.42
CA SER A 275 -18.74 14.47 -6.76
C SER A 275 -17.28 14.35 -7.17
N THR A 276 -17.05 14.17 -8.47
CA THR A 276 -15.73 14.37 -9.06
C THR A 276 -15.40 15.85 -9.01
N VAL A 277 -14.24 16.20 -8.46
CA VAL A 277 -13.83 17.59 -8.28
C VAL A 277 -12.78 18.01 -9.30
N GLU A 278 -12.73 19.31 -9.57
CA GLU A 278 -11.62 19.93 -10.28
C GLU A 278 -10.51 20.26 -9.27
N VAL A 279 -9.26 20.01 -9.66
CA VAL A 279 -8.10 20.37 -8.86
C VAL A 279 -7.31 21.47 -9.55
N GLU A 280 -6.76 22.39 -8.77
CA GLU A 280 -5.76 23.35 -9.22
C GLU A 280 -4.35 22.85 -8.88
N ILE A 281 -3.51 22.71 -9.90
CA ILE A 281 -2.09 22.39 -9.79
C ILE A 281 -1.32 23.47 -10.56
N ASP A 282 -0.38 24.14 -9.90
CA ASP A 282 0.42 25.23 -10.49
C ASP A 282 -0.40 26.35 -11.16
N GLY A 283 -1.62 26.60 -10.69
CA GLY A 283 -2.54 27.60 -11.22
C GLY A 283 -3.34 27.16 -12.46
N GLU A 284 -3.28 25.88 -12.81
CA GLU A 284 -4.08 25.28 -13.87
C GLU A 284 -5.12 24.31 -13.28
N SER A 285 -6.37 24.50 -13.71
CA SER A 285 -7.50 23.64 -13.39
C SER A 285 -7.51 22.36 -14.23
N MET A 286 -7.66 21.20 -13.60
CA MET A 286 -7.78 19.91 -14.26
C MET A 286 -8.62 18.93 -13.44
N THR A 287 -9.25 17.96 -14.09
CA THR A 287 -9.99 16.87 -13.42
C THR A 287 -9.16 15.60 -13.24
N THR A 288 -8.04 15.52 -13.96
CA THR A 288 -7.15 14.35 -13.99
C THR A 288 -5.71 14.82 -13.94
N PHE A 289 -4.87 14.15 -13.15
CA PHE A 289 -3.46 14.50 -12.97
C PHE A 289 -2.60 13.26 -12.70
N SER A 290 -1.31 13.35 -13.00
CA SER A 290 -0.37 12.24 -12.83
C SER A 290 0.32 12.30 -11.46
N VAL A 291 0.43 11.15 -10.81
CA VAL A 291 1.28 10.94 -9.64
C VAL A 291 2.50 10.14 -10.07
N GLU A 292 3.68 10.67 -9.74
CA GLU A 292 4.97 10.07 -10.07
C GLU A 292 5.65 9.50 -8.82
N ALA A 293 6.48 8.47 -8.98
CA ALA A 293 7.20 7.87 -7.87
C ALA A 293 8.13 8.87 -7.15
N SER A 294 8.22 8.74 -5.83
CA SER A 294 9.09 9.56 -4.98
C SER A 294 8.83 11.07 -5.11
N THR A 295 7.62 11.47 -5.51
CA THR A 295 7.20 12.87 -5.58
C THR A 295 6.10 13.21 -4.58
N THR A 296 6.03 14.50 -4.22
CA THR A 296 4.88 15.07 -3.52
C THR A 296 4.19 16.02 -4.48
N LEU A 297 2.94 15.71 -4.85
CA LEU A 297 2.08 16.59 -5.61
C LEU A 297 1.23 17.41 -4.64
N SER A 298 1.28 18.73 -4.80
CA SER A 298 0.41 19.66 -4.06
C SER A 298 -0.73 20.12 -4.95
N LEU A 299 -1.96 20.08 -4.44
CA LEU A 299 -3.14 20.52 -5.18
C LEU A 299 -4.16 21.25 -4.29
N LEU A 300 -5.06 21.99 -4.92
CA LEU A 300 -6.22 22.62 -4.25
C LEU A 300 -7.50 22.12 -4.90
N ILE A 301 -8.55 21.90 -4.09
CA ILE A 301 -9.90 21.54 -4.56
C ILE A 301 -10.82 22.73 -4.31
N ASP A 302 -11.61 23.09 -5.33
CA ASP A 302 -12.68 24.09 -5.31
C ASP A 302 -12.30 25.43 -4.67
N ILE A 303 -11.68 26.33 -5.45
CA ILE A 303 -11.32 27.69 -4.98
C ILE A 303 -12.14 28.79 -5.69
N PHE A 304 -13.43 28.57 -5.97
CA PHE A 304 -14.26 29.54 -6.73
C PHE A 304 -15.63 29.87 -6.13
#